data_AF-A0A3B9GPW7-F1
#
_entry.id   AF-A0A3B9GPW7-F1
#
_cell.length_a   1.000
_cell.length_b   1.000
_cell.length_c   1.000
_cell.angle_alpha   90.00
_cell.angle_beta   90.00
_cell.angle_gamma   90.00
#
_symmetry.space_group_name_H-M   'P 1'
#
loop_
_entity.id
_entity.type
_entity.pdbx_description
1 polymer ?
#
loop_
_entity_poly.entity_id
_entity_poly.type
_entity_poly.pdbx_seq_one_letter_code
_entity_poly.pdbx_strand_id
1 'polypeptide(L)'
;MARIKQYDYNMAGDTVTMKRLYSQWIKAANERIRYTNLPKHKEHAQAYKFLVKPLEGAPYVKENKRGEIVFKALPKDASARDIREAFKQVTGFLGSKTSTVAGINQVMRERRDNIRESLGIDLSDAKTDSLLRFLGSPEGKQAMQQYDSDMVVEAIALDLKRGGNASVLERWQAWEKSGTTLADWMASNGDSITEEF
;
A
#
# COMPACT_ATOMS: atom_id res chain seq x y z
N MET A 1 -5.45 11.80 -20.57
CA MET A 1 -5.58 11.76 -19.10
C MET A 1 -5.02 13.06 -18.53
N ALA A 2 -5.87 13.94 -17.97
CA ALA A 2 -5.43 15.24 -17.49
C ALA A 2 -4.48 15.08 -16.29
N ARG A 3 -3.22 15.50 -16.45
CA ARG A 3 -2.29 15.71 -15.33
C ARG A 3 -2.90 16.83 -14.48
N ILE A 4 -3.39 16.48 -13.29
CA ILE A 4 -3.69 17.46 -12.24
C ILE A 4 -2.31 17.99 -11.81
N LYS A 5 -1.81 18.99 -12.52
CA LYS A 5 -0.69 19.81 -12.03
C LYS A 5 -1.08 20.27 -10.64
N GLN A 6 -0.13 20.23 -9.69
CA GLN A 6 -0.26 20.85 -8.37
C GLN A 6 -0.97 22.19 -8.54
N TYR A 7 -2.27 22.22 -8.24
CA TYR A 7 -2.98 23.47 -8.10
C TYR A 7 -2.50 23.99 -6.75
N ASP A 8 -1.44 24.79 -6.84
CA ASP A 8 -0.83 25.45 -5.71
C ASP A 8 -1.89 26.12 -4.84
N TYR A 9 -1.56 26.11 -3.55
CA TYR A 9 -2.21 26.70 -2.39
C TYR A 9 -2.56 28.20 -2.50
N ASN A 10 -2.65 28.78 -3.70
CA ASN A 10 -3.02 30.17 -3.97
C ASN A 10 -4.53 30.43 -4.01
N MET A 11 -5.39 29.42 -3.80
CA MET A 11 -6.83 29.62 -3.59
C MET A 11 -7.21 29.83 -2.12
N ALA A 12 -6.31 30.33 -1.28
CA ALA A 12 -6.60 30.69 0.11
C ALA A 12 -7.58 31.88 0.18
N GLY A 13 -8.84 31.69 -0.22
CA GLY A 13 -9.86 32.74 -0.23
C GLY A 13 -11.14 32.40 -0.99
N ASP A 14 -11.06 31.71 -2.13
CA ASP A 14 -12.23 31.49 -3.01
C ASP A 14 -12.91 30.13 -2.77
N THR A 15 -13.80 30.10 -1.77
CA THR A 15 -14.63 28.93 -1.44
C THR A 15 -15.62 28.58 -2.55
N VAL A 16 -16.02 29.54 -3.39
CA VAL A 16 -16.95 29.30 -4.50
C VAL A 16 -16.25 28.45 -5.56
N THR A 17 -15.03 28.82 -5.96
CA THR A 17 -14.24 28.04 -6.92
C THR A 17 -13.88 26.66 -6.36
N MET A 18 -13.47 26.56 -5.09
CA MET A 18 -13.21 25.27 -4.45
C MET A 18 -14.43 24.34 -4.47
N LYS A 19 -15.61 24.86 -4.12
CA LYS A 19 -16.85 24.08 -4.12
C LYS A 19 -17.24 23.60 -5.53
N ARG A 20 -17.05 24.45 -6.53
CA ARG A 20 -17.27 24.09 -7.95
C ARG A 20 -16.32 22.97 -8.39
N LEU A 21 -15.01 23.14 -8.16
CA LEU A 21 -14.01 22.13 -8.53
C LEU A 21 -14.20 20.82 -7.78
N TYR A 22 -14.49 20.88 -6.47
CA TYR A 22 -14.83 19.71 -5.67
C TYR A 22 -15.97 18.92 -6.32
N SER A 23 -17.07 19.61 -6.66
CA SER A 23 -18.25 18.99 -7.30
C SER A 23 -17.94 18.33 -8.66
N GLN A 24 -16.97 18.86 -9.41
CA GLN A 24 -16.50 18.25 -10.64
C GLN A 24 -15.63 17.01 -10.38
N TRP A 25 -14.79 17.07 -9.34
CA TRP A 25 -13.77 16.06 -9.06
C TRP A 25 -14.27 14.86 -8.26
N ILE A 26 -15.36 14.98 -7.49
CA ILE A 26 -15.90 13.84 -6.72
C ILE A 26 -16.29 12.65 -7.61
N LYS A 27 -16.74 12.88 -8.84
CA LYS A 27 -17.08 11.79 -9.77
C LYS A 27 -15.84 10.97 -10.13
N ALA A 28 -14.76 11.65 -10.51
CA ALA A 28 -13.48 11.01 -10.83
C ALA A 28 -12.86 10.32 -9.61
N ALA A 29 -12.96 10.95 -8.42
CA ALA A 29 -12.48 10.35 -7.18
C ALA A 29 -13.24 9.07 -6.83
N ASN A 30 -14.57 9.09 -6.90
CA ASN A 30 -15.41 7.93 -6.60
C ASN A 30 -15.24 6.80 -7.62
N GLU A 31 -15.04 7.14 -8.90
CA GLU A 31 -14.70 6.16 -9.93
C GLU A 31 -13.37 5.47 -9.64
N ARG A 32 -12.34 6.25 -9.27
CA ARG A 32 -11.06 5.72 -8.82
C ARG A 32 -11.19 4.80 -7.61
N ILE A 33 -11.92 5.24 -6.58
CA ILE A 33 -12.21 4.41 -5.38
C ILE A 33 -12.82 3.07 -5.80
N ARG A 34 -13.84 3.09 -6.68
CA ARG A 34 -14.50 1.88 -7.17
C ARG A 34 -13.51 0.90 -7.81
N TYR A 35 -12.65 1.38 -8.71
CA TYR A 35 -11.70 0.52 -9.43
C TYR A 35 -10.54 0.04 -8.54
N THR A 36 -10.03 0.89 -7.66
CA THR A 36 -8.93 0.52 -6.76
C THR A 36 -9.38 -0.41 -5.63
N ASN A 37 -10.66 -0.38 -5.25
CA ASN A 37 -11.22 -1.27 -4.22
C ASN A 37 -11.82 -2.58 -4.76
N LEU A 38 -11.63 -2.90 -6.04
CA LEU A 38 -11.89 -4.27 -6.52
C LEU A 38 -11.00 -5.27 -5.76
N PRO A 39 -11.46 -6.51 -5.52
CA PRO A 39 -10.72 -7.50 -4.72
C PRO A 39 -9.24 -7.64 -5.09
N LYS A 40 -8.93 -7.61 -6.40
CA LYS A 40 -7.57 -7.69 -6.94
C LYS A 40 -6.62 -6.56 -6.50
N HIS A 41 -7.15 -5.38 -6.19
CA HIS A 41 -6.36 -4.16 -5.95
C HIS A 41 -6.52 -3.60 -4.53
N LYS A 42 -7.57 -4.00 -3.82
CA LYS A 42 -7.98 -3.45 -2.52
C LYS A 42 -6.86 -3.48 -1.48
N GLU A 43 -6.00 -4.51 -1.50
CA GLU A 43 -4.87 -4.61 -0.57
C GLU A 43 -3.80 -3.53 -0.82
N HIS A 44 -3.64 -3.08 -2.06
CA HIS A 44 -2.60 -2.15 -2.47
C HIS A 44 -3.10 -0.71 -2.68
N ALA A 45 -4.41 -0.47 -2.51
CA ALA A 45 -5.05 0.84 -2.60
C ALA A 45 -4.72 1.75 -1.39
N GLN A 46 -3.44 2.08 -1.20
CA GLN A 46 -2.96 2.85 -0.05
C GLN A 46 -3.63 4.23 0.05
N ALA A 47 -3.83 4.93 -1.08
CA ALA A 47 -4.54 6.20 -1.11
C ALA A 47 -5.94 6.09 -0.48
N TYR A 48 -6.69 5.03 -0.80
CA TYR A 48 -7.99 4.81 -0.18
C TYR A 48 -7.86 4.54 1.32
N LYS A 49 -6.96 3.62 1.71
CA LYS A 49 -6.77 3.21 3.11
C LYS A 49 -6.38 4.35 4.05
N PHE A 50 -5.53 5.28 3.58
CA PHE A 50 -4.95 6.32 4.43
C PHE A 50 -5.56 7.71 4.21
N LEU A 51 -6.17 7.99 3.06
CA LEU A 51 -6.72 9.32 2.77
C LEU A 51 -8.24 9.36 2.75
N VAL A 52 -8.93 8.25 2.43
CA VAL A 52 -10.39 8.25 2.27
C VAL A 52 -11.08 7.50 3.40
N LYS A 53 -10.66 6.27 3.69
CA LYS A 53 -11.27 5.44 4.74
C LYS A 53 -11.30 6.13 6.11
N PRO A 54 -10.24 6.84 6.56
CA PRO A 54 -10.26 7.53 7.86
C PRO A 54 -11.22 8.73 7.93
N LEU A 55 -11.80 9.15 6.80
CA LEU A 55 -12.77 10.25 6.74
C LEU A 55 -14.19 9.80 7.09
N GLU A 56 -14.40 8.53 7.45
CA GLU A 56 -15.70 8.02 7.88
C GLU A 56 -16.33 8.95 8.95
N GLY A 57 -17.59 9.32 8.72
CA GLY A 57 -18.30 10.32 9.54
C GLY A 57 -18.11 11.78 9.12
N ALA A 58 -17.16 12.11 8.23
CA ALA A 58 -16.97 13.49 7.76
C ALA A 58 -18.17 13.98 6.92
N PRO A 59 -18.48 15.30 6.97
CA PRO A 59 -19.69 15.86 6.33
C PRO A 59 -19.67 15.80 4.80
N TYR A 60 -18.52 15.50 4.19
CA TYR A 60 -18.31 15.41 2.74
C TYR A 60 -18.07 13.99 2.23
N VAL A 61 -18.24 12.96 3.08
CA VAL A 61 -18.24 11.56 2.65
C VAL A 61 -19.53 10.85 3.06
N LYS A 62 -19.70 9.64 2.54
CA LYS A 62 -20.73 8.68 2.94
C LYS A 62 -20.26 7.26 2.64
N GLU A 63 -20.88 6.29 3.29
CA GLU A 63 -20.80 4.90 2.88
C GLU A 63 -21.71 4.64 1.67
N ASN A 64 -21.23 3.85 0.70
CA ASN A 64 -22.02 3.40 -0.44
C ASN A 64 -22.64 2.00 -0.18
N LYS A 65 -23.43 1.49 -1.13
CA LYS A 65 -24.07 0.15 -1.01
C LYS A 65 -23.10 -1.03 -0.88
N ARG A 66 -21.81 -0.82 -1.16
CA ARG A 66 -20.74 -1.84 -1.08
C ARG A 66 -19.93 -1.72 0.22
N GLY A 67 -20.33 -0.84 1.13
CA GLY A 67 -19.60 -0.56 2.36
C GLY A 67 -18.32 0.25 2.19
N GLU A 68 -18.20 1.00 1.08
CA GLU A 68 -17.03 1.82 0.79
C GLU A 68 -17.31 3.29 1.11
N ILE A 69 -16.34 3.96 1.75
CA ILE A 69 -16.39 5.40 1.97
C ILE A 69 -16.13 6.12 0.64
N VAL A 70 -17.06 6.98 0.24
CA VAL A 70 -17.00 7.75 -1.01
C VAL A 70 -17.30 9.21 -0.75
N PHE A 71 -16.75 10.09 -1.58
CA PHE A 71 -17.05 11.52 -1.50
C PHE A 71 -18.50 11.77 -1.91
N LYS A 72 -19.18 12.71 -1.25
CA LYS A 72 -20.54 13.17 -1.60
C LYS A 72 -20.55 14.67 -1.90
N ALA A 73 -21.59 15.11 -2.59
CA ALA A 73 -21.81 16.54 -2.79
C ALA A 73 -21.93 17.27 -1.44
N LEU A 74 -21.30 18.44 -1.35
CA LEU A 74 -21.45 19.33 -0.20
C LEU A 74 -22.83 20.00 -0.23
N PRO A 75 -23.47 20.23 0.93
CA PRO A 75 -24.72 20.96 0.99
C PRO A 75 -24.55 22.43 0.54
N LYS A 76 -25.65 23.09 0.16
CA LYS A 76 -25.59 24.47 -0.39
C LYS A 76 -25.01 25.48 0.62
N ASP A 77 -25.29 25.27 1.89
CA ASP A 77 -24.89 26.03 3.08
C ASP A 77 -23.62 25.50 3.77
N ALA A 78 -22.86 24.59 3.12
CA ALA A 78 -21.59 24.10 3.66
C ALA A 78 -20.65 25.23 4.09
N SER A 79 -20.05 25.10 5.28
CA SER A 79 -19.15 26.12 5.82
C SER A 79 -17.89 26.27 4.96
N ALA A 80 -17.25 27.44 5.03
CA ALA A 80 -15.96 27.67 4.36
C ALA A 80 -14.90 26.65 4.78
N ARG A 81 -14.93 26.22 6.06
CA ARG A 81 -14.06 25.19 6.60
C ARG A 81 -14.32 23.83 5.92
N ASP A 82 -15.57 23.39 5.86
CA ASP A 82 -15.94 22.11 5.24
C ASP A 82 -15.57 22.08 3.75
N ILE A 83 -15.77 23.20 3.04
CA ILE A 83 -15.41 23.33 1.64
C ILE A 83 -13.90 23.14 1.46
N ARG A 84 -13.08 23.83 2.27
CA ARG A 84 -11.62 23.73 2.20
C ARG A 84 -11.13 22.34 2.55
N GLU A 85 -11.67 21.75 3.62
CA GLU A 85 -11.31 20.39 4.03
C GLU A 85 -11.69 19.37 2.96
N ALA A 86 -12.93 19.37 2.48
CA ALA A 86 -13.39 18.47 1.42
C ALA A 86 -12.55 18.60 0.15
N PHE A 87 -12.23 19.84 -0.26
CA PHE A 87 -11.39 20.11 -1.40
C PHE A 87 -9.96 19.58 -1.21
N LYS A 88 -9.36 19.80 -0.04
CA LYS A 88 -8.03 19.25 0.31
C LYS A 88 -8.03 17.72 0.27
N GLN A 89 -9.07 17.08 0.80
CA GLN A 89 -9.15 15.61 0.81
C GLN A 89 -9.31 15.03 -0.60
N VAL A 90 -10.21 15.59 -1.43
CA VAL A 90 -10.41 15.08 -2.80
C VAL A 90 -9.17 15.29 -3.67
N THR A 91 -8.49 16.43 -3.53
CA THR A 91 -7.27 16.72 -4.28
C THR A 91 -6.10 15.85 -3.82
N GLY A 92 -5.92 15.68 -2.52
CA GLY A 92 -4.91 14.80 -1.96
C GLY A 92 -5.09 13.36 -2.44
N PHE A 93 -6.34 12.86 -2.44
CA PHE A 93 -6.64 11.54 -3.00
C PHE A 93 -6.32 11.48 -4.50
N LEU A 94 -6.81 12.42 -5.30
CA LEU A 94 -6.59 12.42 -6.76
C LEU A 94 -5.12 12.62 -7.17
N GLY A 95 -4.32 13.26 -6.31
CA GLY A 95 -2.88 13.45 -6.51
C GLY A 95 -2.05 12.21 -6.16
N SER A 96 -2.58 11.26 -5.40
CA SER A 96 -1.84 10.06 -5.02
C SER A 96 -1.69 9.07 -6.17
N LYS A 97 -0.48 8.52 -6.36
CA LYS A 97 -0.19 7.46 -7.36
C LYS A 97 -1.15 6.28 -7.20
N THR A 98 -1.34 5.81 -5.96
CA THR A 98 -2.17 4.64 -5.64
C THR A 98 -3.67 4.91 -5.65
N SER A 99 -4.11 6.11 -6.09
CA SER A 99 -5.52 6.38 -6.42
C SER A 99 -5.94 5.81 -7.77
N THR A 100 -5.02 5.24 -8.54
CA THR A 100 -5.30 4.62 -9.84
C THR A 100 -4.76 3.19 -9.90
N VAL A 101 -5.39 2.32 -10.68
CA VAL A 101 -4.89 0.94 -10.90
C VAL A 101 -3.51 0.94 -11.53
N ALA A 102 -3.26 1.82 -12.50
CA ALA A 102 -1.95 1.95 -13.14
C ALA A 102 -0.87 2.34 -12.13
N GLY A 103 -1.15 3.31 -11.26
CA GLY A 103 -0.21 3.72 -10.22
C GLY A 103 -0.03 2.67 -9.13
N ILE A 104 -1.06 1.88 -8.78
CA ILE A 104 -0.91 0.69 -7.92
C ILE A 104 0.07 -0.30 -8.55
N ASN A 105 -0.13 -0.65 -9.82
CA ASN A 105 0.75 -1.60 -10.52
C ASN A 105 2.19 -1.08 -10.65
N GLN A 106 2.37 0.24 -10.81
CA GLN A 106 3.68 0.86 -10.81
C GLN A 106 4.35 0.75 -9.43
N VAL A 107 3.67 1.13 -8.35
CA VAL A 107 4.21 1.06 -6.99
C VAL A 107 4.54 -0.39 -6.60
N MET A 108 3.74 -1.36 -7.03
CA MET A 108 4.03 -2.77 -6.80
C MET A 108 5.28 -3.25 -7.53
N ARG A 109 5.49 -2.83 -8.79
CA ARG A 109 6.73 -3.12 -9.52
C ARG A 109 7.94 -2.48 -8.84
N GLU A 110 7.88 -1.18 -8.55
CA GLU A 110 8.94 -0.44 -7.85
C GLU A 110 9.32 -1.15 -6.52
N ARG A 111 8.35 -1.64 -5.75
CA ARG A 111 8.62 -2.38 -4.51
C ARG A 111 9.32 -3.72 -4.72
N ARG A 112 8.91 -4.46 -5.76
CA ARG A 112 9.52 -5.76 -6.07
C ARG A 112 10.96 -5.57 -6.54
N ASP A 113 11.18 -4.60 -7.42
CA ASP A 113 12.49 -4.29 -7.98
C ASP A 113 13.45 -3.85 -6.87
N ASN A 114 13.00 -2.96 -5.97
CA ASN A 114 13.81 -2.53 -4.82
C ASN A 114 14.23 -3.69 -3.91
N ILE A 115 13.33 -4.65 -3.63
CA ILE A 115 13.67 -5.80 -2.77
C ILE A 115 14.63 -6.76 -3.46
N ARG A 116 14.44 -7.01 -4.76
CA ARG A 116 15.36 -7.87 -5.52
C ARG A 116 16.75 -7.27 -5.59
N GLU A 117 16.82 -5.96 -5.84
CA GLU A 117 18.08 -5.21 -5.90
C GLU A 117 18.77 -5.19 -4.52
N SER A 118 18.03 -4.90 -3.44
CA SER A 118 18.62 -4.84 -2.10
C SER A 118 19.16 -6.18 -1.63
N LEU A 119 18.54 -7.29 -2.06
CA LEU A 119 18.95 -8.63 -1.63
C LEU A 119 19.95 -9.28 -2.59
N GLY A 120 20.11 -8.78 -3.81
CA GLY A 120 20.90 -9.44 -4.85
C GLY A 120 20.33 -10.80 -5.25
N ILE A 121 19.00 -10.99 -5.13
CA ILE A 121 18.34 -12.27 -5.38
C ILE A 121 17.26 -12.11 -6.45
N ASP A 122 17.31 -12.96 -7.47
CA ASP A 122 16.26 -13.06 -8.47
C ASP A 122 15.09 -13.94 -7.96
N LEU A 123 14.08 -13.28 -7.40
CA LEU A 123 12.83 -13.90 -6.98
C LEU A 123 11.71 -13.64 -7.99
N SER A 124 10.88 -14.65 -8.25
CA SER A 124 9.64 -14.45 -9.02
C SER A 124 8.71 -13.43 -8.34
N ASP A 125 7.81 -12.81 -9.12
CA ASP A 125 6.84 -11.82 -8.60
C ASP A 125 6.03 -12.38 -7.42
N ALA A 126 5.59 -13.63 -7.52
CA ALA A 126 4.80 -14.29 -6.49
C ALA A 126 5.59 -14.50 -5.19
N LYS A 127 6.87 -14.89 -5.28
CA LYS A 127 7.75 -15.04 -4.12
C LYS A 127 8.06 -13.68 -3.48
N THR A 128 8.31 -12.67 -4.30
CA THR A 128 8.56 -11.29 -3.84
C THR A 128 7.34 -10.70 -3.14
N ASP A 129 6.14 -10.93 -3.67
CA ASP A 129 4.89 -10.51 -3.03
C ASP A 129 4.65 -11.25 -1.71
N SER A 130 5.01 -12.53 -1.63
CA SER A 130 4.92 -13.34 -0.40
C SER A 130 5.84 -12.78 0.70
N LEU A 131 7.09 -12.45 0.35
CA LEU A 131 8.03 -11.76 1.25
C LEU A 131 7.49 -10.40 1.70
N LEU A 132 7.03 -9.56 0.76
CA LEU A 132 6.45 -8.24 1.07
C LEU A 132 5.26 -8.33 2.03
N ARG A 133 4.41 -9.35 1.87
CA ARG A 133 3.28 -9.60 2.79
C ARG A 133 3.75 -10.00 4.18
N PHE A 134 4.74 -10.88 4.27
CA PHE A 134 5.34 -11.27 5.55
C PHE A 134 5.97 -10.07 6.28
N LEU A 135 6.80 -9.28 5.60
CA LEU A 135 7.44 -8.10 6.21
C LEU A 135 6.41 -7.08 6.72
N GLY A 136 5.22 -7.03 6.10
CA GLY A 136 4.10 -6.21 6.53
C GLY A 136 3.22 -6.83 7.63
N SER A 137 3.35 -8.12 7.91
CA SER A 137 2.51 -8.86 8.86
C SER A 137 2.93 -8.59 10.32
N PRO A 138 2.07 -8.88 11.31
CA PRO A 138 2.44 -8.83 12.72
C PRO A 138 3.68 -9.68 13.04
N GLU A 139 3.78 -10.88 12.46
CA GLU A 139 4.88 -11.82 12.63
C GLU A 139 6.18 -11.26 12.05
N GLY A 140 6.16 -10.73 10.82
CA GLY A 140 7.37 -10.11 10.24
C GLY A 140 7.83 -8.89 11.03
N LYS A 141 6.90 -8.08 11.54
CA LYS A 141 7.24 -6.95 12.42
C LYS A 141 7.84 -7.41 13.74
N GLN A 142 7.33 -8.48 14.33
CA GLN A 142 7.86 -9.07 15.55
C GLN A 142 9.26 -9.67 15.30
N ALA A 143 9.45 -10.37 14.19
CA ALA A 143 10.75 -10.90 13.78
C ALA A 143 11.81 -9.81 13.69
N MET A 144 11.51 -8.68 13.03
CA MET A 144 12.41 -7.52 12.93
C MET A 144 12.64 -6.78 14.25
N GLN A 145 11.85 -7.04 15.30
CA GLN A 145 12.10 -6.54 16.66
C GLN A 145 13.01 -7.48 17.47
N GLN A 146 12.97 -8.77 17.17
CA GLN A 146 13.71 -9.81 17.88
C GLN A 146 15.10 -10.05 17.27
N TYR A 147 15.25 -9.86 15.97
CA TYR A 147 16.46 -10.13 15.21
C TYR A 147 16.85 -8.91 14.37
N ASP A 148 18.11 -8.88 13.91
CA ASP A 148 18.54 -7.89 12.94
C ASP A 148 17.67 -7.99 11.67
N SER A 149 17.19 -6.84 11.18
CA SER A 149 16.29 -6.79 10.04
C SER A 149 16.93 -7.39 8.78
N ASP A 150 18.23 -7.16 8.57
CA ASP A 150 18.93 -7.68 7.41
C ASP A 150 19.04 -9.21 7.49
N MET A 151 19.30 -9.76 8.68
CA MET A 151 19.35 -11.20 8.90
C MET A 151 18.00 -11.88 8.66
N VAL A 152 16.89 -11.27 9.11
CA VAL A 152 15.54 -11.82 8.88
C VAL A 152 15.22 -11.86 7.40
N VAL A 153 15.51 -10.77 6.68
CA VAL A 153 15.21 -10.69 5.25
C VAL A 153 16.09 -11.65 4.46
N GLU A 154 17.38 -11.76 4.78
CA GLU A 154 18.31 -12.70 4.14
C GLU A 154 17.89 -14.16 4.37
N ALA A 155 17.58 -14.55 5.62
CA ALA A 155 17.15 -15.90 5.96
C ALA A 155 15.93 -16.34 5.14
N ILE A 156 14.94 -15.44 5.02
CA ILE A 156 13.72 -15.70 4.24
C ILE A 156 14.02 -15.74 2.75
N ALA A 157 14.89 -14.87 2.26
CA ALA A 157 15.23 -14.83 0.85
C ALA A 157 15.99 -16.10 0.43
N LEU A 158 16.86 -16.63 1.28
CA LEU A 158 17.52 -17.93 1.12
C LEU A 158 16.51 -19.09 1.09
N ASP A 159 15.58 -19.12 2.05
CA ASP A 159 14.48 -20.11 2.06
C ASP A 159 13.64 -20.05 0.76
N LEU A 160 13.33 -18.84 0.28
CA LEU A 160 12.58 -18.64 -0.95
C LEU A 160 13.33 -19.11 -2.20
N LYS A 161 14.68 -19.07 -2.22
CA LYS A 161 15.48 -19.61 -3.32
C LYS A 161 15.31 -21.13 -3.46
N ARG A 162 15.37 -21.90 -2.36
CA ARG A 162 15.27 -23.39 -2.40
C ARG A 162 13.93 -23.90 -2.96
N GLY A 163 12.88 -23.08 -2.92
CA GLY A 163 11.61 -23.40 -3.54
C GLY A 163 10.62 -24.10 -2.61
N GLY A 164 9.36 -24.10 -3.04
CA GLY A 164 8.21 -24.52 -2.24
C GLY A 164 7.01 -23.63 -2.55
N ASN A 165 5.80 -24.19 -2.41
CA ASN A 165 4.55 -23.48 -2.68
C ASN A 165 3.97 -22.77 -1.45
N ALA A 166 4.50 -23.06 -0.25
CA ALA A 166 4.06 -22.42 0.98
C ALA A 166 4.39 -20.92 0.97
N SER A 167 3.55 -20.11 1.61
CA SER A 167 3.86 -18.71 1.85
C SER A 167 5.06 -18.54 2.79
N VAL A 168 5.68 -17.36 2.80
CA VAL A 168 6.76 -17.05 3.75
C VAL A 168 6.26 -17.18 5.19
N LEU A 169 5.03 -16.71 5.45
CA LEU A 169 4.44 -16.74 6.78
C LEU A 169 4.28 -18.17 7.31
N GLU A 170 3.76 -19.09 6.49
CA GLU A 170 3.60 -20.49 6.91
C GLU A 170 4.94 -21.14 7.23
N ARG A 171 5.99 -20.82 6.45
CA ARG A 171 7.34 -21.34 6.67
C ARG A 171 7.98 -20.74 7.93
N TRP A 172 7.81 -19.45 8.16
CA TRP A 172 8.26 -18.78 9.38
C TRP A 172 7.60 -19.41 10.63
N GLN A 173 6.28 -19.57 10.62
CA GLN A 173 5.55 -20.18 11.73
C GLN A 173 5.93 -21.66 11.96
N ALA A 174 6.25 -22.39 10.89
CA ALA A 174 6.74 -23.76 11.00
C ALA A 174 8.13 -23.81 11.64
N TRP A 175 9.03 -22.91 11.25
CA TRP A 175 10.35 -22.76 11.85
C TRP A 175 10.26 -22.38 13.33
N GLU A 176 9.45 -21.38 13.70
CA GLU A 176 9.27 -20.99 15.11
C GLU A 176 8.83 -22.16 16.00
N LYS A 177 7.97 -23.04 15.47
CA LYS A 177 7.51 -24.25 16.17
C LYS A 177 8.55 -25.34 16.26
N SER A 178 9.50 -25.39 15.34
CA SER A 178 10.56 -26.41 15.32
C SER A 178 11.57 -26.24 16.47
N GLY A 179 11.67 -25.03 17.02
CA GLY A 179 12.63 -24.71 18.08
C GLY A 179 14.08 -24.61 17.62
N THR A 180 14.37 -24.72 16.32
CA THR A 180 15.71 -24.51 15.76
C THR A 180 16.10 -23.04 15.81
N THR A 181 17.40 -22.73 15.91
CA THR A 181 17.84 -21.33 15.90
C THR A 181 17.72 -20.71 14.50
N LEU A 182 17.76 -19.37 14.42
CA LEU A 182 17.75 -18.67 13.14
C LEU A 182 19.03 -18.98 12.34
N ALA A 183 20.17 -19.12 13.03
CA ALA A 183 21.44 -19.50 12.43
C ALA A 183 21.38 -20.91 11.83
N ASP A 184 20.79 -21.88 12.55
CA ASP A 184 20.63 -23.26 12.05
C ASP A 184 19.72 -23.28 10.82
N TRP A 185 18.64 -22.49 10.83
CA TRP A 185 17.75 -22.37 9.68
C TRP A 185 18.45 -21.72 8.48
N MET A 186 19.21 -20.65 8.69
CA MET A 186 20.04 -20.04 7.64
C MET A 186 21.09 -21.01 7.11
N ALA A 187 21.82 -21.73 7.96
CA ALA A 187 22.80 -22.73 7.55
C ALA A 187 22.15 -23.84 6.72
N SER A 188 20.99 -24.35 7.17
CA SER A 188 20.20 -25.32 6.41
C SER A 188 19.72 -24.79 5.05
N ASN A 189 19.68 -23.47 4.86
CA ASN A 189 19.29 -22.81 3.62
C ASN A 189 20.48 -22.20 2.85
N GLY A 190 21.69 -22.24 3.42
CA GLY A 190 22.85 -21.42 3.07
C GLY A 190 23.94 -22.14 2.28
N ASP A 191 23.86 -23.47 2.09
CA ASP A 191 24.82 -24.28 1.31
C ASP A 191 24.87 -23.96 -0.21
N SER A 192 24.46 -22.75 -0.63
CA SER A 192 24.62 -22.27 -2.01
C SER A 192 25.22 -20.86 -2.12
N ILE A 193 25.76 -20.28 -1.04
CA ILE A 193 26.48 -18.98 -1.08
C ILE A 193 27.97 -19.11 -0.73
N THR A 194 28.45 -20.29 -0.33
CA THR A 194 29.88 -20.52 -0.13
C THR A 194 30.45 -21.39 -1.25
N GLU A 195 30.64 -20.80 -2.44
CA GLU A 195 31.70 -21.17 -3.38
C GLU A 195 31.70 -20.17 -4.54
N GLU A 196 32.52 -19.11 -4.40
CA GLU A 196 33.41 -18.52 -5.42
C GLU A 196 33.82 -17.10 -5.01
N PHE A 197 34.92 -17.01 -4.25
CA PHE A 197 35.97 -16.00 -4.41
C PHE A 197 37.32 -16.66 -4.13
#